data_AF-A0A4V1XZA5-F1
#
_entry.id   AF-A0A4V1XZA5-F1
#
_cell.length_a   1.000
_cell.length_b   1.000
_cell.length_c   1.000
_cell.angle_alpha   90.00
_cell.angle_beta   90.00
_cell.angle_gamma   90.00
#
_symmetry.space_group_name_H-M   'P 1'
#
loop_
_entity.id
_entity.type
_entity.pdbx_description
1 polymer ?
#
loop_
_entity_poly.entity_id
_entity_poly.type
_entity_poly.pdbx_seq_one_letter_code
_entity_poly.pdbx_strand_id
1 'polypeptide(L)'
;MTSRRTPAVVAAALAASFLLSATGCEESADDRRAGYCDAVKQQSEHVRKTVDEGGAGAFLDVLPTLQDLADQAPSDLKDEWRTLINALDGLRDALDDTGLEPGDLQEGGGLPAGLSAEDRRTVRGAASVLASPEVVAATQGIEQQALDVCKQPLL
;
A
#
# COMPACT_ATOMS: atom_id res chain seq x y z
N MET A 1 -28.60 38.28 65.75
CA MET A 1 -27.28 38.32 65.10
C MET A 1 -27.03 36.98 64.44
N THR A 2 -26.46 37.04 63.24
CA THR A 2 -26.47 36.07 62.15
C THR A 2 -25.41 34.96 62.30
N SER A 3 -25.70 33.82 61.64
CA SER A 3 -24.74 32.91 60.97
C SER A 3 -24.07 31.81 61.81
N ARG A 4 -24.21 30.54 61.39
CA ARG A 4 -23.33 29.94 60.36
C ARG A 4 -23.84 28.56 59.88
N ARG A 5 -23.45 28.29 58.62
CA ARG A 5 -23.75 27.14 57.78
C ARG A 5 -22.84 25.93 58.09
N THR A 6 -23.42 24.74 57.89
CA THR A 6 -22.92 23.38 57.53
C THR A 6 -21.41 23.08 57.44
N PRO A 7 -21.00 21.82 57.74
CA PRO A 7 -20.75 20.87 56.62
C PRO A 7 -21.12 19.39 56.90
N ALA A 8 -21.37 18.69 55.79
CA ALA A 8 -21.58 17.24 55.66
C ALA A 8 -20.27 16.46 55.84
N VAL A 9 -20.37 15.24 56.39
CA VAL A 9 -19.25 14.29 56.55
C VAL A 9 -19.58 12.96 55.85
N VAL A 10 -18.87 12.73 54.74
CA VAL A 10 -18.11 11.53 54.30
C VAL A 10 -18.71 10.12 54.46
N ALA A 11 -18.83 9.40 53.34
CA ALA A 11 -18.33 8.02 53.10
C ALA A 11 -18.73 7.58 51.67
N ALA A 12 -17.86 7.50 50.66
CA ALA A 12 -16.74 6.57 50.46
C ALA A 12 -17.17 5.08 50.43
N ALA A 13 -17.42 4.55 49.23
CA ALA A 13 -17.23 3.15 48.89
C ALA A 13 -16.79 3.05 47.43
N LEU A 14 -15.47 3.01 47.26
CA LEU A 14 -14.75 2.79 46.02
C LEU A 14 -14.96 1.34 45.58
N ALA A 15 -15.83 1.11 44.60
CA ALA A 15 -15.78 -0.11 43.79
C ALA A 15 -14.69 0.10 42.74
N ALA A 16 -13.49 -0.41 43.05
CA ALA A 16 -12.36 -0.45 42.14
C ALA A 16 -12.70 -1.39 40.97
N SER A 17 -13.25 -0.83 39.90
CA SER A 17 -13.29 -1.46 38.59
C SER A 17 -11.85 -1.61 38.13
N PHE A 18 -11.32 -2.82 38.30
CA PHE A 18 -10.07 -3.29 37.73
C PHE A 18 -10.19 -3.14 36.20
N LEU A 19 -9.72 -2.01 35.67
CA LEU A 19 -9.41 -1.86 34.26
C LEU A 19 -8.28 -2.84 33.97
N LEU A 20 -8.64 -4.03 33.46
CA LEU A 20 -7.72 -4.88 32.72
C LEU A 20 -7.31 -4.09 31.48
N SER A 21 -6.32 -3.22 31.65
CA SER A 21 -5.50 -2.72 30.55
C SER A 21 -4.80 -3.93 29.97
N ALA A 22 -5.42 -4.57 28.98
CA ALA A 22 -4.69 -5.42 28.07
C ALA A 22 -3.63 -4.52 27.43
N THR A 23 -2.40 -4.64 27.93
CA THR A 23 -1.21 -4.08 27.27
C THR A 23 -0.98 -4.89 26.00
N GLY A 24 -1.83 -4.67 25.00
CA GLY A 24 -1.41 -4.89 23.62
C GLY A 24 -0.21 -3.98 23.41
N CYS A 25 0.92 -4.55 23.02
CA CYS A 25 2.03 -3.76 22.51
C CYS A 25 1.52 -3.02 21.27
N GLU A 26 0.98 -1.82 21.47
CA GLU A 26 0.60 -0.94 20.36
C GLU A 26 1.92 -0.52 19.73
N GLU A 27 2.20 -1.05 18.55
CA GLU A 27 3.38 -0.69 17.76
C GLU A 27 3.37 0.82 17.55
N SER A 28 4.46 1.48 17.96
CA SER A 28 4.57 2.92 17.78
C SER A 28 4.65 3.26 16.29
N ALA A 29 4.28 4.49 15.93
CA ALA A 29 4.42 4.96 14.54
C ALA A 29 5.88 4.87 14.03
N ASP A 30 6.85 4.99 14.93
CA ASP A 30 8.27 4.88 14.62
C ASP A 30 8.69 3.43 14.37
N ASP A 31 8.21 2.48 15.19
CA ASP A 31 8.46 1.04 14.99
C ASP A 31 7.88 0.55 13.67
N ARG A 32 6.63 0.96 13.35
CA ARG A 32 6.00 0.64 12.05
C ARG A 32 6.83 1.14 10.89
N ARG A 33 7.27 2.39 10.96
CA ARG A 33 8.10 3.01 9.92
C ARG A 33 9.43 2.29 9.77
N ALA A 34 10.06 1.90 10.87
CA ALA A 34 11.29 1.13 10.86
C ALA A 34 11.07 -0.24 10.17
N GLY A 35 10.00 -0.95 10.53
CA GLY A 35 9.61 -2.22 9.90
C GLY A 35 9.39 -2.09 8.40
N TYR A 36 8.60 -1.09 7.98
CA TYR A 36 8.41 -0.77 6.56
C TYR A 36 9.73 -0.48 5.84
N CYS A 37 10.60 0.36 6.41
CA CYS A 37 11.88 0.68 5.77
C CYS A 37 12.82 -0.53 5.69
N ASP A 38 12.76 -1.44 6.64
CA ASP A 38 13.52 -2.69 6.57
C ASP A 38 12.96 -3.63 5.49
N ALA A 39 11.64 -3.69 5.32
CA ALA A 39 11.01 -4.41 4.21
C ALA A 39 11.40 -3.80 2.85
N VAL A 40 11.35 -2.47 2.70
CA VAL A 40 11.80 -1.77 1.48
C VAL A 40 13.25 -2.12 1.15
N LYS A 41 14.16 -2.09 2.12
CA LYS A 41 15.57 -2.45 1.91
C LYS A 41 15.76 -3.90 1.45
N GLN A 42 14.96 -4.82 2.00
CA GLN A 42 15.04 -6.24 1.65
C GLN A 42 14.51 -6.52 0.24
N GLN A 43 13.44 -5.82 -0.17
CA GLN A 43 12.73 -6.13 -1.40
C GLN A 43 13.16 -5.29 -2.60
N SER A 44 13.75 -4.11 -2.40
CA SER A 44 13.97 -3.17 -3.51
C SER A 44 14.87 -3.69 -4.62
N GLU A 45 15.90 -4.49 -4.31
CA GLU A 45 16.74 -5.10 -5.36
C GLU A 45 15.92 -6.05 -6.24
N HIS A 46 15.10 -6.90 -5.62
CA HIS A 46 14.23 -7.83 -6.35
C HIS A 46 13.20 -7.09 -7.20
N VAL A 47 12.55 -6.06 -6.64
CA VAL A 47 11.57 -5.24 -7.37
C VAL A 47 12.22 -4.58 -8.58
N ARG A 48 13.31 -3.83 -8.38
CA ARG A 48 14.00 -3.10 -9.45
C ARG A 48 14.50 -4.03 -10.53
N LYS A 49 15.16 -5.12 -10.14
CA LYS A 49 15.68 -6.09 -11.11
C LYS A 49 14.56 -6.70 -11.96
N THR A 50 13.45 -7.08 -11.33
CA THR A 50 12.33 -7.69 -12.06
C THR A 50 11.69 -6.68 -13.01
N VAL A 51 11.48 -5.44 -12.57
CA VAL A 51 10.91 -4.38 -13.40
C VAL A 51 11.84 -3.99 -14.57
N ASP A 52 13.15 -3.87 -14.32
CA ASP A 52 14.14 -3.52 -15.34
C ASP A 52 14.29 -4.63 -16.40
N GLU A 53 14.13 -5.90 -16.02
CA GLU A 53 14.34 -7.07 -16.90
C GLU A 53 13.04 -7.59 -17.55
N GLY A 54 11.87 -7.35 -16.94
CA GLY A 54 10.62 -8.09 -17.23
C GLY A 54 9.68 -7.49 -18.29
N GLY A 55 10.02 -6.37 -18.90
CA GLY A 55 9.19 -5.74 -19.94
C GLY A 55 7.85 -5.21 -19.41
N ALA A 56 6.82 -5.19 -20.27
CA ALA A 56 5.56 -4.47 -20.01
C ALA A 56 4.69 -5.07 -18.88
N GLY A 57 4.86 -6.36 -18.58
CA GLY A 57 4.14 -7.07 -17.52
C GLY A 57 4.87 -7.14 -16.18
N ALA A 58 6.12 -6.69 -16.09
CA ALA A 58 7.01 -6.96 -14.96
C ALA A 58 6.49 -6.51 -13.59
N PHE A 59 5.72 -5.41 -13.56
CA PHE A 59 5.11 -4.92 -12.32
C PHE A 59 4.07 -5.90 -11.75
N LEU A 60 3.44 -6.73 -12.59
CA LEU A 60 2.52 -7.77 -12.15
C LEU A 60 3.26 -8.95 -11.52
N ASP A 61 4.48 -9.25 -11.99
CA ASP A 61 5.32 -10.31 -11.41
C ASP A 61 5.75 -10.00 -9.97
N VAL A 62 5.90 -8.70 -9.66
CA VAL A 62 6.24 -8.22 -8.30
C VAL A 62 5.02 -7.69 -7.53
N LEU A 63 3.82 -7.79 -8.07
CA LEU A 63 2.60 -7.29 -7.41
C LEU A 63 2.42 -7.85 -5.98
N PRO A 64 2.64 -9.16 -5.71
CA PRO A 64 2.56 -9.68 -4.34
C PRO A 64 3.55 -8.98 -3.39
N THR A 65 4.79 -8.74 -3.84
CA THR A 65 5.80 -8.01 -3.05
C THR A 65 5.38 -6.56 -2.80
N LEU A 66 4.78 -5.90 -3.79
CA LEU A 66 4.26 -4.54 -3.63
C LEU A 66 3.07 -4.48 -2.66
N GLN A 67 2.20 -5.49 -2.65
CA GLN A 67 1.10 -5.62 -1.69
C GLN A 67 1.63 -5.81 -0.26
N ASP A 68 2.64 -6.66 -0.06
CA ASP A 68 3.28 -6.85 1.25
C ASP A 68 3.93 -5.55 1.78
N LEU A 69 4.52 -4.75 0.89
CA LEU A 69 5.06 -3.43 1.25
C LEU A 69 3.94 -2.44 1.58
N ALA A 70 2.85 -2.43 0.80
CA ALA A 70 1.68 -1.59 1.05
C ALA A 70 1.04 -1.86 2.42
N ASP A 71 0.95 -3.12 2.83
CA ASP A 71 0.38 -3.53 4.12
C ASP A 71 1.21 -3.04 5.31
N GLN A 72 2.53 -2.97 5.15
CA GLN A 72 3.45 -2.48 6.18
C GLN A 72 3.59 -0.95 6.17
N ALA A 73 3.13 -0.29 5.10
CA ALA A 73 3.36 1.12 4.90
C ALA A 73 2.80 1.99 6.04
N PRO A 74 3.49 3.09 6.39
CA PRO A 74 2.96 4.06 7.34
C PRO A 74 1.66 4.68 6.80
N SER A 75 0.81 5.16 7.70
CA SER A 75 -0.56 5.59 7.37
C SER A 75 -0.64 6.74 6.36
N ASP A 76 0.40 7.55 6.29
CA ASP A 76 0.57 8.68 5.37
C ASP A 76 0.87 8.26 3.93
N LEU A 77 1.21 6.99 3.66
CA LEU A 77 1.40 6.46 2.31
C LEU A 77 0.25 5.55 1.83
N LYS A 78 -0.77 5.33 2.67
CA LYS A 78 -1.81 4.33 2.37
C LYS A 78 -2.63 4.68 1.13
N ASP A 79 -2.85 5.96 0.86
CA ASP A 79 -3.64 6.38 -0.29
C ASP A 79 -2.86 6.16 -1.59
N GLU A 80 -1.56 6.51 -1.61
CA GLU A 80 -0.67 6.26 -2.75
C GLU A 80 -0.53 4.77 -3.03
N TRP A 81 -0.27 3.96 -2.00
CA TRP A 81 -0.18 2.51 -2.15
C TRP A 81 -1.47 1.91 -2.67
N ARG A 82 -2.63 2.30 -2.13
CA ARG A 82 -3.92 1.82 -2.62
C ARG A 82 -4.13 2.19 -4.09
N THR A 83 -3.78 3.40 -4.50
CA THR A 83 -3.90 3.85 -5.89
C THR A 83 -3.06 3.00 -6.84
N LEU A 84 -1.80 2.73 -6.49
CA LEU A 84 -0.93 1.88 -7.29
C LEU A 84 -1.43 0.43 -7.35
N ILE A 85 -1.72 -0.17 -6.18
CA ILE A 85 -2.14 -1.58 -6.09
C ILE A 85 -3.46 -1.79 -6.83
N ASN A 86 -4.45 -0.92 -6.66
CA ASN A 86 -5.73 -1.05 -7.38
C ASN A 86 -5.55 -0.99 -8.90
N ALA A 87 -4.62 -0.17 -9.39
CA ALA A 87 -4.36 -0.08 -10.83
C ALA A 87 -3.66 -1.33 -11.37
N LEU A 88 -2.73 -1.91 -10.60
CA LEU A 88 -2.06 -3.17 -10.95
C LEU A 88 -3.01 -4.36 -10.88
N ASP A 89 -3.84 -4.45 -9.84
CA ASP A 89 -4.90 -5.45 -9.73
C ASP A 89 -5.88 -5.33 -10.89
N GLY A 90 -6.31 -4.11 -11.25
CA GLY A 90 -7.19 -3.89 -12.40
C GLY A 90 -6.56 -4.30 -13.74
N LEU A 91 -5.24 -4.18 -13.88
CA LEU A 91 -4.54 -4.72 -15.05
C LEU A 91 -4.47 -6.24 -15.03
N ARG A 92 -4.13 -6.86 -13.89
CA ARG A 92 -4.13 -8.33 -13.73
C ARG A 92 -5.50 -8.89 -14.10
N ASP A 93 -6.57 -8.36 -13.51
CA ASP A 93 -7.93 -8.83 -13.74
C ASP A 93 -8.33 -8.70 -15.23
N ALA A 94 -7.91 -7.62 -15.90
CA ALA A 94 -8.13 -7.44 -17.34
C ALA A 94 -7.35 -8.46 -18.20
N LEU A 95 -6.17 -8.90 -17.77
CA LEU A 95 -5.44 -9.97 -18.45
C LEU A 95 -6.14 -11.31 -18.24
N ASP A 96 -6.49 -11.63 -16.99
CA ASP A 96 -7.18 -12.87 -16.61
C ASP A 96 -8.50 -13.04 -17.37
N ASP A 97 -9.32 -11.97 -17.46
CA ASP A 97 -10.59 -11.96 -18.21
C ASP A 97 -10.42 -12.27 -19.70
N THR A 98 -9.22 -12.00 -20.25
CA THR A 98 -8.89 -12.22 -21.66
C THR A 98 -8.04 -13.46 -21.88
N GLY A 99 -7.71 -14.19 -20.82
CA GLY A 99 -6.84 -15.37 -20.84
C GLY A 99 -5.40 -15.05 -21.23
N LEU A 100 -4.95 -13.81 -21.02
CA LEU A 100 -3.57 -13.40 -21.22
C LEU A 100 -2.80 -13.52 -19.91
N GLU A 101 -1.51 -13.80 -20.02
CA GLU A 101 -0.56 -13.72 -18.92
C GLU A 101 0.25 -12.41 -19.02
N PRO A 102 0.90 -11.94 -17.94
CA PRO A 102 1.79 -10.77 -18.00
C PRO A 102 2.85 -10.86 -19.11
N GLY A 103 3.38 -12.07 -19.35
CA GLY A 103 4.38 -12.35 -20.40
C GLY A 103 3.85 -12.27 -21.83
N ASP A 104 2.52 -12.22 -22.04
CA ASP A 104 1.93 -12.01 -23.36
C ASP A 104 1.93 -10.54 -23.78
N LEU A 105 2.18 -9.63 -22.85
CA LEU A 105 2.38 -8.21 -23.13
C LEU A 105 3.72 -8.03 -23.84
N GLN A 106 3.66 -7.58 -25.10
CA GLN A 106 4.85 -7.37 -25.91
C GLN A 106 5.60 -6.11 -25.45
N GLU A 107 6.89 -6.02 -25.78
CA GLU A 107 7.68 -4.81 -25.56
C GLU A 107 6.94 -3.56 -26.07
N GLY A 108 6.95 -2.49 -25.28
CA GLY A 108 6.20 -1.27 -25.57
C GLY A 108 4.68 -1.37 -25.36
N GLY A 109 4.18 -2.43 -24.70
CA GLY A 109 2.76 -2.58 -24.34
C GLY A 109 1.89 -3.10 -25.48
N GLY A 110 2.48 -3.79 -26.47
CA GLY A 110 1.75 -4.41 -27.57
C GLY A 110 0.89 -5.60 -27.12
N LEU A 111 -0.22 -5.85 -27.81
CA LEU A 111 -1.13 -6.96 -27.53
C LEU A 111 -1.14 -7.98 -28.68
N PRO A 112 -1.16 -9.30 -28.40
CA PRO A 112 -1.17 -10.37 -29.39
C PRO A 112 -2.16 -10.17 -30.55
N ALA A 113 -1.78 -10.53 -31.78
CA ALA A 113 -2.57 -10.28 -33.00
C ALA A 113 -3.93 -11.01 -33.06
N GLY A 114 -4.17 -12.01 -32.20
CA GLY A 114 -5.39 -12.82 -32.16
C GLY A 114 -6.53 -12.30 -31.27
N LEU A 115 -6.29 -11.29 -30.41
CA LEU A 115 -7.31 -10.77 -29.49
C LEU A 115 -8.46 -10.08 -30.22
N SER A 116 -9.68 -10.28 -29.70
CA SER A 116 -10.87 -9.59 -30.18
C SER A 116 -10.75 -8.07 -29.98
N ALA A 117 -11.56 -7.30 -30.72
CA ALA A 117 -11.55 -5.85 -30.55
C ALA A 117 -12.01 -5.42 -29.14
N GLU A 118 -12.82 -6.24 -28.47
CA GLU A 118 -13.31 -5.99 -27.11
C GLU A 118 -12.21 -6.26 -26.09
N ASP A 119 -11.59 -7.43 -26.11
CA ASP A 119 -10.49 -7.80 -25.21
C ASP A 119 -9.34 -6.79 -25.29
N ARG A 120 -9.00 -6.37 -26.52
CA ARG A 120 -7.99 -5.33 -26.73
C ARG A 120 -8.36 -4.00 -26.10
N ARG A 121 -9.65 -3.64 -26.06
CA ARG A 121 -10.11 -2.41 -25.40
C ARG A 121 -10.04 -2.57 -23.89
N THR A 122 -10.43 -3.73 -23.35
CA THR A 122 -10.35 -4.05 -21.93
C THR A 122 -8.92 -3.90 -21.41
N VAL A 123 -7.96 -4.62 -22.00
CA VAL A 123 -6.55 -4.57 -21.54
C VAL A 123 -5.95 -3.18 -21.71
N ARG A 124 -6.18 -2.50 -22.85
CA ARG A 124 -5.67 -1.12 -23.04
C ARG A 124 -6.31 -0.12 -22.10
N GLY A 125 -7.57 -0.33 -21.71
CA GLY A 125 -8.27 0.48 -20.73
C GLY A 125 -7.57 0.42 -19.38
N ALA A 126 -7.32 -0.81 -18.90
CA ALA A 126 -6.60 -1.02 -17.63
C ALA A 126 -5.17 -0.48 -17.70
N ALA A 127 -4.44 -0.73 -18.79
CA ALA A 127 -3.10 -0.17 -18.98
C ALA A 127 -3.09 1.38 -19.01
N SER A 128 -4.14 2.01 -19.55
CA SER A 128 -4.28 3.47 -19.54
C SER A 128 -4.55 4.03 -18.13
N VAL A 129 -5.27 3.28 -17.29
CA VAL A 129 -5.46 3.63 -15.87
C VAL A 129 -4.13 3.53 -15.12
N LEU A 130 -3.36 2.46 -15.33
CA LEU A 130 -2.03 2.31 -14.74
C LEU A 130 -1.07 3.44 -15.14
N ALA A 131 -1.16 3.91 -16.39
CA ALA A 131 -0.37 5.05 -16.89
C ALA A 131 -0.99 6.43 -16.57
N SER A 132 -2.06 6.48 -15.78
CA SER A 132 -2.75 7.74 -15.48
C SER A 132 -1.88 8.66 -14.61
N PRO A 133 -2.07 10.00 -14.70
CA PRO A 133 -1.31 10.95 -13.88
C PRO A 133 -1.44 10.70 -12.37
N GLU A 134 -2.59 10.20 -11.92
CA GLU A 134 -2.84 9.89 -10.52
C GLU A 134 -1.98 8.72 -10.03
N VAL A 135 -1.93 7.63 -10.79
CA VAL A 135 -1.09 6.47 -10.47
C VAL A 135 0.39 6.83 -10.55
N VAL A 136 0.80 7.58 -11.59
CA VAL A 136 2.18 8.07 -11.70
C VAL A 136 2.58 8.93 -10.49
N ALA A 137 1.70 9.83 -10.05
CA ALA A 137 1.96 10.65 -8.86
C ALA A 137 2.04 9.82 -7.57
N ALA A 138 1.15 8.83 -7.41
CA ALA A 138 1.18 7.90 -6.28
C ALA A 138 2.50 7.11 -6.23
N THR A 139 2.91 6.53 -7.37
CA THR A 139 4.19 5.82 -7.49
C THR A 139 5.39 6.72 -7.18
N GLN A 140 5.37 7.97 -7.66
CA GLN A 140 6.40 8.95 -7.31
C GLN A 140 6.41 9.28 -5.82
N GLY A 141 5.26 9.41 -5.18
CA GLY A 141 5.15 9.64 -3.74
C GLY A 141 5.77 8.51 -2.92
N ILE A 142 5.47 7.26 -3.28
CA ILE A 142 6.06 6.06 -2.67
C ILE A 142 7.58 6.06 -2.84
N GLU A 143 8.08 6.29 -4.05
CA GLU A 143 9.52 6.30 -4.34
C GLU A 143 10.25 7.43 -3.61
N GLN A 144 9.68 8.63 -3.59
CA GLN A 144 10.29 9.74 -2.85
C GLN A 144 10.33 9.46 -1.35
N GLN A 145 9.29 8.85 -0.78
CA GLN A 145 9.33 8.47 0.63
C GLN A 145 10.39 7.40 0.90
N ALA A 146 10.52 6.39 0.04
CA ALA A 146 11.55 5.37 0.16
C ALA A 146 12.96 5.98 0.15
N LEU A 147 13.20 6.94 -0.74
CA LEU A 147 14.46 7.70 -0.83
C LEU A 147 14.71 8.62 0.38
N ASP A 148 13.72 9.42 0.75
CA ASP A 148 13.89 10.47 1.75
C ASP A 148 13.88 9.94 3.18
N VAL A 149 13.12 8.89 3.45
CA VAL A 149 12.92 8.35 4.80
C VAL A 149 13.69 7.05 4.97
N CYS A 150 13.49 6.08 4.08
CA CYS A 150 14.12 4.77 4.19
C CYS A 150 15.56 4.73 3.65
N LYS A 151 15.98 5.79 2.92
CA LYS A 151 17.29 5.94 2.29
C LYS A 151 17.60 4.82 1.29
N GLN A 152 16.57 4.35 0.60
CA GLN A 152 16.66 3.25 -0.35
C GLN A 152 15.71 3.51 -1.52
N PRO A 153 16.18 3.49 -2.79
CA PRO A 153 15.28 3.49 -3.93
C PRO A 153 14.46 2.19 -3.96
N LEU A 154 13.16 2.29 -4.22
CA LEU A 154 12.29 1.13 -4.34
C LEU A 154 12.13 0.69 -5.80
N LEU A 155 12.05 1.66 -6.72
CA LEU A 155 11.86 1.47 -8.17
C LEU A 155 13.08 1.91 -8.99
#